data_AF-A0A1J5CV21-F1
#
_entry.id   AF-A0A1J5CV21-F1
#
_cell.length_a   1.000
_cell.length_b   1.000
_cell.length_c   1.000
_cell.angle_alpha   90.00
_cell.angle_beta   90.00
_cell.angle_gamma   90.00
#
_symmetry.space_group_name_H-M   'P 1'
#
loop_
_entity.id
_entity.type
_entity.pdbx_description
1 polymer ?
#
loop_
_entity_poly.entity_id
_entity_poly.type
_entity_poly.pdbx_seq_one_letter_code
_entity_poly.pdbx_strand_id
1 'polypeptide(L)'
;MASPSFIKSLEDLSEPAGDNPGFQFQKKCGCCVKATLSSEFFPFTQGVKGLFSKVFSKDAEPNPNQQNPAWIQKHQEISEAFADAIEDRYTYCPKCEKYVCEKCWNNVRDMCLNCCAGYARSAYDDPYFGTKKKNKSAPNAEPALRERSSALNAARR
;
A
#
# COMPACT_ATOMS: atom_id res chain seq x y z
N MET A 1 -6.19 2.65 -21.60
CA MET A 1 -4.96 1.86 -21.62
C MET A 1 -4.25 2.10 -20.31
N ALA A 2 -4.21 1.06 -19.51
CA ALA A 2 -3.68 1.10 -18.17
C ALA A 2 -2.20 1.43 -18.18
N SER A 3 -1.77 2.18 -17.18
CA SER A 3 -0.37 2.52 -17.03
C SER A 3 0.49 1.25 -16.80
N PRO A 4 1.71 1.18 -17.36
CA PRO A 4 2.60 0.02 -17.17
C PRO A 4 2.93 -0.24 -15.69
N SER A 5 2.96 0.80 -14.86
CA SER A 5 3.16 0.66 -13.41
C SER A 5 1.94 0.05 -12.72
N PHE A 6 0.72 0.31 -13.21
CA PHE A 6 -0.49 -0.31 -12.70
C PHE A 6 -0.54 -1.80 -13.04
N ILE A 7 -0.26 -2.18 -14.30
CA ILE A 7 -0.22 -3.59 -14.72
C ILE A 7 0.81 -4.39 -13.89
N LYS A 8 2.01 -3.84 -13.70
CA LYS A 8 3.06 -4.47 -12.86
C LYS A 8 2.67 -4.62 -11.39
N SER A 9 1.69 -3.86 -10.93
CA SER A 9 1.21 -3.88 -9.55
C SER A 9 0.06 -4.86 -9.32
N LEU A 10 -0.33 -5.61 -10.36
CA LEU A 10 -1.22 -6.75 -10.26
C LEU A 10 -0.49 -7.93 -9.61
N GLU A 11 -1.21 -8.71 -8.83
CA GLU A 11 -0.76 -9.99 -8.30
C GLU A 11 -1.13 -11.07 -9.30
N ASP A 12 -0.12 -11.81 -9.74
CA ASP A 12 -0.28 -12.89 -10.70
C ASP A 12 -0.61 -14.20 -9.95
N LEU A 13 -1.81 -14.72 -10.20
CA LEU A 13 -2.31 -15.99 -9.69
C LEU A 13 -2.47 -17.01 -10.83
N SER A 14 -1.82 -16.78 -11.97
CA SER A 14 -1.88 -17.67 -13.13
C SER A 14 -1.20 -18.99 -12.83
N GLU A 15 -1.82 -20.08 -13.27
CA GLU A 15 -1.31 -21.44 -13.16
C GLU A 15 -0.76 -21.87 -14.53
N PRO A 16 0.56 -21.93 -14.72
CA PRO A 16 1.10 -22.22 -16.03
C PRO A 16 1.09 -23.73 -16.35
N ALA A 17 1.00 -24.59 -15.33
CA ALA A 17 0.87 -26.03 -15.49
C ALA A 17 0.08 -26.61 -14.31
N GLY A 18 -0.51 -27.79 -14.50
CA GLY A 18 -1.33 -28.46 -13.49
C GLY A 18 -2.62 -28.99 -14.10
N ASP A 19 -3.62 -29.26 -13.25
CA ASP A 19 -4.91 -29.82 -13.65
C ASP A 19 -5.76 -28.80 -14.43
N ASN A 20 -5.58 -27.50 -14.19
CA ASN A 20 -6.29 -26.41 -14.88
C ASN A 20 -5.34 -25.24 -15.19
N PRO A 21 -4.48 -25.34 -16.24
CA PRO A 21 -3.64 -24.22 -16.62
C PRO A 21 -4.50 -23.03 -17.08
N GLY A 22 -4.16 -21.83 -16.64
CA GLY A 22 -4.92 -20.63 -16.95
C GLY A 22 -4.40 -19.37 -16.27
N PHE A 23 -5.09 -18.27 -16.54
CA PHE A 23 -4.71 -16.94 -16.07
C PHE A 23 -5.71 -16.43 -15.05
N GLN A 24 -5.17 -15.90 -13.95
CA GLN A 24 -5.95 -15.15 -12.99
C GLN A 24 -5.09 -14.04 -12.40
N PHE A 25 -5.67 -12.86 -12.30
CA PHE A 25 -5.01 -11.68 -11.76
C PHE A 25 -5.80 -11.14 -10.59
N GLN A 26 -5.10 -10.56 -9.63
CA GLN A 26 -5.72 -9.92 -8.48
C GLN A 26 -5.11 -8.55 -8.24
N LYS A 27 -5.94 -7.57 -7.94
CA LYS A 27 -5.52 -6.24 -7.49
C LYS A 27 -5.94 -6.02 -6.06
N LYS A 28 -4.96 -5.82 -5.18
CA LYS A 28 -5.16 -5.44 -3.78
C LYS A 28 -4.90 -3.95 -3.60
N CYS A 29 -5.70 -3.30 -2.75
CA CYS A 29 -5.42 -1.95 -2.28
C CYS A 29 -4.21 -1.96 -1.34
N GLY A 30 -3.24 -1.07 -1.58
CA GLY A 30 -2.03 -0.98 -0.75
C GLY A 30 -2.25 -0.47 0.69
N CYS A 31 -3.48 -0.09 1.04
CA CYS A 31 -3.85 0.46 2.34
C CYS A 31 -4.88 -0.39 3.11
N CYS A 32 -5.72 -1.18 2.43
CA CYS A 32 -6.77 -1.97 3.08
C CYS A 32 -6.98 -3.31 2.38
N VAL A 33 -7.43 -4.31 3.14
CA VAL A 33 -7.70 -5.67 2.61
C VAL A 33 -9.05 -5.76 1.89
N LYS A 34 -9.99 -4.86 2.20
CA LYS A 34 -11.38 -4.92 1.72
C LYS A 34 -11.55 -4.64 0.23
N ALA A 35 -10.65 -3.85 -0.37
CA ALA A 35 -10.69 -3.52 -1.78
C ALA A 35 -9.73 -4.43 -2.55
N THR A 36 -10.18 -5.66 -2.74
CA THR A 36 -9.51 -6.68 -3.54
C THR A 36 -10.41 -7.04 -4.71
N LEU A 37 -9.94 -6.84 -5.94
CA LEU A 37 -10.62 -7.24 -7.16
C LEU A 37 -9.84 -8.37 -7.80
N SER A 38 -10.53 -9.44 -8.19
CA SER A 38 -9.95 -10.55 -8.93
C SER A 38 -10.53 -10.57 -10.33
N SER A 39 -9.71 -10.95 -11.31
CA SER A 39 -10.19 -11.25 -12.66
C SER A 39 -10.99 -12.56 -12.64
N GLU A 40 -11.80 -12.72 -13.67
CA GLU A 40 -12.31 -14.05 -14.03
C GLU A 40 -11.13 -14.97 -14.38
N PHE A 41 -11.32 -16.28 -14.17
CA PHE A 41 -10.32 -17.28 -14.52
C PHE A 41 -10.41 -17.58 -16.01
N PHE A 42 -9.29 -17.43 -16.72
CA PHE A 42 -9.19 -17.70 -18.15
C PHE A 42 -8.41 -18.99 -18.38
N PRO A 43 -9.06 -20.11 -18.73
CA PRO A 43 -8.36 -21.35 -18.99
C PRO A 43 -7.46 -21.22 -20.22
N PHE A 44 -6.22 -21.71 -20.11
CA PHE A 44 -5.28 -21.76 -21.21
C PHE A 44 -5.11 -23.20 -21.68
N THR A 45 -5.94 -23.59 -22.66
CA THR A 45 -5.76 -24.86 -23.35
C THR A 45 -4.83 -24.65 -24.53
N GLN A 46 -3.53 -24.77 -24.31
CA GLN A 46 -2.64 -24.99 -25.45
C GLN A 46 -2.96 -26.36 -26.03
N GLY A 47 -3.31 -26.38 -27.32
CA GLY A 47 -3.94 -27.53 -27.95
C GLY A 47 -3.22 -28.84 -27.66
N VAL A 48 -3.75 -29.63 -26.74
CA VAL A 48 -3.61 -31.09 -26.73
C VAL A 48 -4.39 -31.63 -27.92
N LYS A 49 -3.90 -31.34 -29.13
CA LYS A 49 -4.21 -32.15 -30.31
C LYS A 49 -3.31 -33.38 -30.24
N GLY A 50 -3.84 -34.46 -29.65
CA GLY A 50 -3.39 -35.81 -29.96
C GLY A 50 -2.66 -36.56 -28.85
N LEU A 51 -3.37 -37.52 -28.26
CA LEU A 51 -3.00 -38.93 -28.37
C LEU A 51 -1.67 -39.42 -27.75
N PHE A 52 -1.30 -39.05 -26.51
CA PHE A 52 -0.32 -39.85 -25.74
C PHE A 52 -0.64 -39.90 -24.23
N SER A 53 -1.76 -40.54 -23.89
CA SER A 53 -2.02 -41.00 -22.52
C SER A 53 -1.35 -42.36 -22.29
N LYS A 54 -0.02 -42.39 -22.15
CA LYS A 54 0.66 -43.49 -21.47
C LYS A 54 1.86 -42.95 -20.69
N VAL A 55 1.64 -42.88 -19.37
CA VAL A 55 2.60 -43.18 -18.30
C VAL A 55 3.96 -42.51 -18.43
N PHE A 56 4.21 -41.40 -17.73
CA PHE A 56 5.52 -41.14 -17.12
C PHE A 56 5.40 -40.32 -15.82
N SER A 57 6.36 -40.58 -14.96
CA SER A 57 6.39 -40.30 -13.53
C SER A 57 6.58 -38.83 -13.19
N LYS A 58 6.19 -38.56 -11.94
CA LYS A 58 6.26 -37.33 -11.16
C LYS A 58 7.71 -36.87 -10.94
N ASP A 59 8.24 -36.11 -11.89
CA ASP A 59 9.37 -35.20 -11.69
C ASP A 59 8.87 -33.78 -11.96
N ALA A 60 9.20 -32.84 -11.06
CA ALA A 60 8.86 -31.43 -11.21
C ALA A 60 9.66 -30.81 -12.36
N GLU A 61 9.16 -30.97 -13.59
CA GLU A 61 9.73 -30.33 -14.77
C GLU A 61 9.64 -28.79 -14.68
N PRO A 62 10.62 -28.04 -15.21
CA PRO A 62 10.50 -26.60 -15.42
C PRO A 62 9.24 -26.35 -16.25
N ASN A 63 8.37 -25.48 -15.75
CA ASN A 63 7.04 -25.26 -16.30
C ASN A 63 7.10 -24.84 -17.78
N PRO A 64 6.78 -25.73 -18.75
CA PRO A 64 7.04 -25.51 -20.16
C PRO A 64 6.23 -24.35 -20.74
N ASN A 65 5.11 -24.00 -20.08
CA ASN A 65 4.22 -22.96 -20.57
C ASN A 65 4.72 -21.55 -20.21
N GLN A 66 5.45 -21.33 -19.12
CA GLN A 66 5.94 -19.98 -18.78
C GLN A 66 6.94 -19.42 -19.80
N GLN A 67 7.68 -20.29 -20.49
CA GLN A 67 8.62 -19.92 -21.56
C GLN A 67 7.96 -19.89 -22.95
N ASN A 68 6.69 -20.27 -23.05
CA ASN A 68 6.00 -20.36 -24.31
C ASN A 68 5.60 -18.95 -24.81
N PRO A 69 5.98 -18.54 -26.03
CA PRO A 69 5.63 -17.21 -26.54
C PRO A 69 4.12 -16.98 -26.62
N ALA A 70 3.33 -18.02 -26.89
CA ALA A 70 1.87 -17.91 -26.93
C ALA A 70 1.25 -17.76 -25.52
N TRP A 71 1.86 -18.35 -24.49
CA TRP A 71 1.46 -18.12 -23.10
C TRP A 71 1.75 -16.68 -22.70
N ILE A 72 2.97 -16.20 -22.95
CA ILE A 72 3.40 -14.83 -22.60
C ILE A 72 2.50 -13.80 -23.28
N GLN A 73 2.19 -13.98 -24.56
CA GLN A 73 1.32 -13.06 -25.29
C GLN A 73 -0.10 -13.03 -24.70
N LYS A 74 -0.68 -14.20 -24.40
CA LYS A 74 -2.02 -14.28 -23.81
C LYS A 74 -2.08 -13.77 -22.38
N HIS A 75 -1.05 -14.03 -21.60
CA HIS A 75 -0.88 -13.49 -20.25
C HIS A 75 -0.89 -11.96 -20.28
N GLN A 76 -0.08 -11.36 -21.15
CA GLN A 76 -0.03 -9.90 -21.34
C GLN A 76 -1.39 -9.34 -21.75
N GLU A 77 -2.02 -9.89 -22.79
CA GLU A 77 -3.33 -9.47 -23.28
C GLU A 77 -4.41 -9.47 -22.18
N ILE A 78 -4.48 -10.54 -21.39
CA ILE A 78 -5.47 -10.66 -20.32
C ILE A 78 -5.15 -9.73 -19.14
N SER A 79 -3.85 -9.59 -18.80
CA SER A 79 -3.42 -8.67 -17.74
C SER A 79 -3.73 -7.22 -18.08
N GLU A 80 -3.53 -6.81 -19.33
CA GLU A 80 -3.82 -5.47 -19.84
C GLU A 80 -5.32 -5.21 -19.85
N ALA A 81 -6.11 -6.15 -20.38
CA ALA A 81 -7.57 -6.04 -20.39
C ALA A 81 -8.16 -5.95 -18.97
N PHE A 82 -7.63 -6.74 -18.04
CA PHE A 82 -8.05 -6.66 -16.64
C PHE A 82 -7.65 -5.33 -16.00
N ALA A 83 -6.42 -4.86 -16.23
CA ALA A 83 -5.93 -3.59 -15.74
C ALA A 83 -6.79 -2.42 -16.24
N ASP A 84 -7.10 -2.38 -17.54
CA ASP A 84 -7.97 -1.40 -18.17
C ASP A 84 -9.36 -1.34 -17.51
N ALA A 85 -9.92 -2.51 -17.16
CA ALA A 85 -11.24 -2.58 -16.56
C ALA A 85 -11.33 -2.04 -15.12
N ILE A 86 -10.20 -1.92 -14.42
CA ILE A 86 -10.18 -1.56 -12.99
C ILE A 86 -9.35 -0.32 -12.64
N GLU A 87 -8.55 0.23 -13.56
CA GLU A 87 -7.62 1.33 -13.28
C GLU A 87 -8.32 2.53 -12.62
N ASP A 88 -9.49 2.94 -13.13
CA ASP A 88 -10.27 4.06 -12.61
C ASP A 88 -10.70 3.93 -11.13
N ARG A 89 -10.66 2.70 -10.58
CA ARG A 89 -11.03 2.43 -9.18
C ARG A 89 -9.87 2.61 -8.20
N TYR A 90 -8.66 2.83 -8.72
CA TYR A 90 -7.44 2.93 -7.93
C TYR A 90 -6.67 4.22 -8.26
N THR A 91 -6.15 4.87 -7.22
CA THR A 91 -5.32 6.07 -7.35
C THR A 91 -3.90 5.76 -6.91
N TYR A 92 -2.92 6.26 -7.66
CA TYR A 92 -1.50 6.10 -7.34
C TYR A 92 -1.08 7.07 -6.22
N CYS A 93 -0.48 6.55 -5.15
CA CYS A 93 0.07 7.37 -4.08
C CYS A 93 1.54 7.71 -4.37
N PRO A 94 1.90 8.99 -4.57
CA PRO A 94 3.29 9.37 -4.91
C PRO A 94 4.27 9.18 -3.76
N LYS A 95 3.80 9.06 -2.52
CA LYS A 95 4.67 8.93 -1.34
C LYS A 95 5.11 7.49 -1.06
N CYS A 96 4.25 6.50 -1.30
CA CYS A 96 4.57 5.10 -1.05
C CYS A 96 4.55 4.23 -2.31
N GLU A 97 4.32 4.85 -3.47
CA GLU A 97 4.30 4.22 -4.79
C GLU A 97 3.30 3.06 -4.91
N LYS A 98 2.23 3.10 -4.11
CA LYS A 98 1.17 2.08 -4.08
C LYS A 98 -0.12 2.62 -4.64
N TYR A 99 -0.85 1.76 -5.33
CA TYR A 99 -2.22 2.00 -5.74
C TYR A 99 -3.20 1.72 -4.60
N VAL A 100 -4.12 2.65 -4.36
CA VAL A 100 -5.12 2.57 -3.29
C VAL A 100 -6.52 2.80 -3.84
N CYS A 101 -7.53 2.18 -3.23
CA CYS A 101 -8.91 2.43 -3.62
C CYS A 101 -9.36 3.84 -3.20
N GLU A 102 -10.45 4.32 -3.79
CA GLU A 102 -11.06 5.63 -3.52
C GLU A 102 -11.26 5.91 -2.02
N LYS A 103 -11.71 4.91 -1.25
CA LYS A 103 -11.92 5.04 0.21
C LYS A 103 -10.63 5.24 1.02
N CYS A 104 -9.49 4.81 0.46
CA CYS A 104 -8.18 4.95 1.10
C CYS A 104 -7.40 6.16 0.57
N TRP A 105 -8.01 6.94 -0.32
CA TRP A 105 -7.43 8.15 -0.88
C TRP A 105 -7.86 9.39 -0.09
N ASN A 106 -6.95 10.35 0.08
CA ASN A 106 -7.26 11.65 0.67
C ASN A 106 -7.15 12.75 -0.40
N ASN A 107 -8.31 13.24 -0.84
CA ASN A 107 -8.42 14.30 -1.86
C ASN A 107 -7.83 15.66 -1.45
N VAL A 108 -7.62 15.91 -0.14
CA VAL A 108 -7.08 17.20 0.34
C VAL A 108 -5.55 17.21 0.32
N ARG A 109 -4.94 16.03 0.41
CA ARG A 109 -3.49 15.87 0.56
C ARG A 109 -2.84 15.17 -0.63
N ASP A 110 -3.63 14.76 -1.63
CA ASP A 110 -3.21 14.00 -2.80
C ASP A 110 -2.30 12.81 -2.45
N MET A 111 -2.65 12.08 -1.40
CA MET A 111 -1.93 10.88 -0.97
C MET A 111 -2.85 9.91 -0.20
N CYS A 112 -2.42 8.66 -0.03
CA CYS A 112 -3.22 7.68 0.70
C CYS A 112 -3.33 8.00 2.20
N LEU A 113 -4.38 7.49 2.86
CA LEU A 113 -4.65 7.75 4.27
C LEU A 113 -3.51 7.29 5.20
N ASN A 114 -2.83 6.20 4.87
CA ASN A 114 -1.67 5.73 5.64
C ASN A 114 -0.51 6.75 5.58
N CYS A 115 -0.24 7.28 4.38
CA CYS A 115 0.76 8.31 4.14
C CYS A 115 0.39 9.66 4.76
N CYS A 116 -0.91 9.99 4.80
CA CYS A 116 -1.44 11.18 5.45
C CYS A 116 -1.21 11.15 6.97
N ALA A 117 -1.47 10.02 7.63
CA ALA A 117 -1.24 9.88 9.07
C ALA A 117 0.24 10.10 9.42
N GLY A 118 1.15 9.54 8.63
CA GLY A 118 2.58 9.82 8.76
C GLY A 118 2.95 11.28 8.49
N TYR A 119 2.29 11.92 7.52
CA TYR A 119 2.50 13.34 7.21
C TYR A 119 2.03 14.26 8.33
N ALA A 120 0.88 14.00 8.95
CA ALA A 120 0.39 14.80 10.06
C ALA A 120 1.41 14.82 11.22
N ARG A 121 2.03 13.66 11.51
CA ARG A 121 3.09 13.57 12.51
C ARG A 121 4.33 14.39 12.11
N SER A 122 4.83 14.24 10.88
CA SER A 122 6.00 15.00 10.42
C SER A 122 5.73 16.50 10.28
N ALA A 123 4.50 16.91 10.00
CA ALA A 123 4.13 18.33 9.90
C ALA A 123 4.14 19.03 11.26
N TYR A 124 3.88 18.33 12.36
CA TYR A 124 4.10 18.87 13.71
C TYR A 124 5.58 19.00 14.06
N ASP A 125 6.42 18.15 13.47
CA ASP A 125 7.87 18.18 13.62
C ASP A 125 8.56 19.13 12.62
N ASP A 126 7.80 19.73 11.70
CA ASP A 126 8.31 20.72 10.74
C ASP A 126 8.51 22.08 11.44
N PRO A 127 9.76 22.61 11.49
CA PRO A 127 10.05 23.89 12.15
C PRO A 127 9.29 25.09 11.56
N TYR A 128 8.73 24.97 10.35
CA TYR A 128 7.96 26.02 9.69
C TYR A 128 6.45 25.93 9.95
N PHE A 129 5.91 24.76 10.33
CA PHE A 129 4.52 24.60 10.78
C PHE A 129 4.39 24.79 12.30
N GLY A 130 5.00 25.88 12.78
CA GLY A 130 4.57 26.59 13.98
C GLY A 130 4.35 25.76 15.24
N THR A 131 5.44 25.40 15.92
CA THR A 131 5.36 25.47 17.38
C THR A 131 5.14 26.94 17.72
N LYS A 132 3.91 27.31 18.12
CA LYS A 132 3.78 28.52 18.94
C LYS A 132 4.72 28.27 20.11
N LYS A 133 5.86 28.98 20.13
CA LYS A 133 6.76 29.01 21.28
C LYS A 133 5.84 29.21 22.48
N LYS A 134 5.68 28.17 23.31
CA LYS A 134 5.20 28.38 24.67
C LYS A 134 6.17 29.41 25.21
N ASN A 135 5.68 30.62 25.44
CA ASN A 135 6.42 31.61 26.20
C ASN A 135 6.93 30.85 27.42
N LYS A 136 8.25 30.76 27.56
CA LYS A 136 8.89 30.25 28.76
C LYS A 136 8.24 31.03 29.88
N SER A 137 7.34 30.39 30.63
CA SER A 137 7.04 30.83 31.98
C SER A 137 8.40 30.87 32.65
N ALA A 138 8.83 32.09 32.95
CA ALA A 138 10.09 32.36 33.64
C ALA A 138 10.25 31.39 34.81
N PRO A 139 11.47 30.94 35.14
CA PRO A 139 11.69 30.31 36.44
C PRO A 139 11.21 31.31 37.50
N ASN A 140 10.40 30.81 38.44
CA ASN A 140 9.89 31.56 39.59
C ASN A 140 10.97 32.46 40.19
N ALA A 141 10.88 33.77 39.91
CA ALA A 141 11.43 34.76 40.80
C ALA A 141 10.41 34.93 41.92
N GLU A 142 10.47 34.05 42.92
CA GLU A 142 9.74 34.26 44.17
C GLU A 142 10.48 35.37 44.96
N PRO A 143 9.82 36.50 45.27
CA PRO A 143 10.45 37.65 45.91
C PRO A 143 10.64 37.42 47.41
N ALA A 144 11.73 37.97 47.93
CA ALA A 144 12.14 37.99 49.33
C ALA A 144 11.07 38.60 50.28
N LEU A 145 10.11 37.78 50.70
CA LEU A 145 9.05 38.18 51.65
C LEU A 145 8.81 37.16 52.79
N ARG A 146 9.74 36.21 53.00
CA ARG A 146 9.64 35.23 54.11
C ARG A 146 10.50 35.54 55.34
N GLU A 147 11.27 36.63 55.35
CA GLU A 147 12.08 37.02 56.52
C GLU A 147 11.49 38.15 57.38
N ARG A 148 10.48 38.88 56.90
CA ARG A 148 9.85 39.95 57.71
C ARG A 148 8.84 39.44 58.74
N SER A 149 8.28 38.25 58.56
CA SER A 149 7.30 37.66 59.48
C SER A 149 7.94 37.05 60.74
N SER A 150 9.24 36.72 60.67
CA SER A 150 9.99 36.15 61.80
C SER A 150 10.50 37.22 62.77
N ALA A 151 10.77 38.44 62.28
CA ALA A 151 11.25 39.54 63.11
C ALA A 151 10.12 40.22 63.93
N LEU A 152 8.88 40.25 63.42
CA LEU A 152 7.74 40.89 64.10
C LEU A 152 7.19 40.07 65.28
N ASN A 153 7.40 38.76 65.32
CA ASN A 153 6.94 37.91 66.43
C ASN A 153 7.95 37.80 67.59
N ALA A 154 9.19 38.29 67.43
CA ALA A 154 10.19 38.37 68.50
C ALA A 154 10.11 39.66 69.33
N ALA A 155 9.38 40.69 68.86
CA ALA A 155 9.22 41.97 69.55
C ALA A 155 7.92 42.10 70.37
N ARG A 156 7.17 40.99 70.53
CA ARG A 156 5.90 40.93 71.31
C ARG A 156 5.94 39.95 72.48
N ARG A 157 7.13 39.55 72.95
CA ARG A 157 7.32 38.83 74.21
C ARG A 157 8.30 39.60 75.09
#